data_AF-A0A7S3HYI5-F1
#
_entry.id   AF-A0A7S3HYI5-F1
#
_cell.length_a   1.000
_cell.length_b   1.000
_cell.length_c   1.000
_cell.angle_alpha   90.00
_cell.angle_beta   90.00
_cell.angle_gamma   90.00
#
_symmetry.space_group_name_H-M   'P 1'
#
loop_
_entity.id
_entity.type
_entity.pdbx_description
1 polymer ?
#
loop_
_entity_poly.entity_id
_entity_poly.type
_entity_poly.pdbx_seq_one_letter_code
_entity_poly.pdbx_strand_id
1 'polypeptide(L)'
;MTPAIAESAHYCFAENGLDAYKQGQAIEKQSFNLHLGEDNLKRLVNFCLHYIADLDIPIKRGTFIEFRNGMINVCPIGRNCSKPERDQFEEYDKTALVRQTFVEKLRQEFADLNLCFSIGGQ
;
A
#
# COMPACT_ATOMS: atom_id res chain seq x y z
N MET A 1 17.89 7.79 -1.06
CA MET A 1 19.04 7.93 -2.00
C MET A 1 20.37 7.88 -1.24
N THR A 2 21.48 7.37 -1.81
CA THR A 2 22.83 7.57 -1.21
C THR A 2 23.49 8.84 -1.76
N PRO A 3 24.43 9.49 -1.03
CA PRO A 3 25.11 10.69 -1.52
C PRO A 3 25.82 10.48 -2.87
N ALA A 4 26.53 9.36 -3.02
CA ALA A 4 27.23 9.02 -4.26
C ALA A 4 26.29 8.93 -5.48
N ILE A 5 25.08 8.40 -5.28
CA ILE A 5 24.06 8.35 -6.35
C ILE A 5 23.48 9.75 -6.60
N ALA A 6 23.16 10.50 -5.54
CA ALA A 6 22.58 11.84 -5.64
C ALA A 6 23.49 12.86 -6.35
N GLU A 7 24.82 12.68 -6.26
CA GLU A 7 25.82 13.52 -6.93
C GLU A 7 26.14 13.05 -8.36
N SER A 8 25.78 11.81 -8.72
CA SER A 8 26.09 11.22 -10.03
C SER A 8 25.32 11.81 -11.21
N ALA A 9 24.22 12.53 -10.95
CA ALA A 9 23.38 13.15 -11.97
C ALA A 9 22.87 14.51 -11.52
N HIS A 10 22.44 15.34 -12.48
CA HIS A 10 21.87 16.65 -12.18
C HIS A 10 20.54 16.54 -11.43
N TYR A 11 19.74 15.51 -11.74
CA TYR A 11 18.52 15.16 -11.01
C TYR A 11 18.49 13.65 -10.73
N CYS A 12 18.10 13.27 -9.51
CA CYS A 12 17.85 11.88 -9.13
C CYS A 12 16.47 11.78 -8.47
N PHE A 13 15.62 10.87 -8.98
CA PHE A 13 14.26 10.64 -8.46
C PHE A 13 14.12 9.20 -8.00
N ALA A 14 13.98 8.97 -6.70
CA ALA A 14 13.58 7.69 -6.15
C ALA A 14 12.09 7.71 -5.79
N GLU A 15 11.46 6.53 -5.79
CA GLU A 15 10.05 6.37 -5.40
C GLU A 15 9.09 7.29 -6.14
N ASN A 16 9.26 7.38 -7.47
CA ASN A 16 8.51 8.29 -8.35
C ASN A 16 8.66 9.78 -8.01
N GLY A 17 9.78 10.16 -7.37
CA GLY A 17 10.09 11.56 -7.05
C GLY A 17 9.68 12.00 -5.65
N LEU A 18 9.15 11.10 -4.81
CA LEU A 18 8.93 11.38 -3.38
C LEU A 18 10.23 11.61 -2.61
N ASP A 19 11.33 11.05 -3.10
CA ASP A 19 12.70 11.29 -2.64
C ASP A 19 13.52 11.82 -3.81
N ALA A 20 13.56 13.16 -3.95
CA ALA A 20 14.15 13.86 -5.10
C ALA A 20 15.37 14.69 -4.73
N TYR A 21 16.40 14.63 -5.58
CA TYR A 21 17.64 15.37 -5.44
C TYR A 21 17.96 16.15 -6.71
N LYS A 22 18.52 17.35 -6.54
CA LYS A 22 19.11 18.17 -7.59
C LYS A 22 20.55 18.48 -7.22
N GLN A 23 21.51 18.03 -8.04
CA GLN A 23 22.95 18.23 -7.82
C GLN A 23 23.39 17.82 -6.41
N GLY A 24 23.01 16.63 -5.96
CA GLY A 24 23.32 16.13 -4.61
C GLY A 24 22.48 16.74 -3.47
N GLN A 25 21.73 17.81 -3.70
CA GLN A 25 20.88 18.44 -2.67
C GLN A 25 19.44 17.92 -2.73
N ALA A 26 18.88 17.55 -1.58
CA ALA A 26 17.48 17.14 -1.48
C ALA A 26 16.57 18.33 -1.78
N ILE A 27 15.58 18.12 -2.67
CA ILE A 27 14.63 19.17 -3.05
C ILE A 27 13.45 19.16 -2.07
N GLU A 28 12.76 18.03 -1.98
CA GLU A 28 11.60 17.85 -1.12
C GLU A 28 11.43 16.36 -0.83
N LYS A 29 11.08 16.02 0.42
CA LYS A 29 10.77 14.65 0.81
C LYS A 29 9.30 14.58 1.18
N GLN A 30 8.53 13.87 0.37
CA GLN A 30 7.10 13.67 0.57
C GLN A 30 6.85 12.22 0.97
N SER A 31 5.78 12.00 1.75
CA SER A 31 5.37 10.66 2.17
C SER A 31 3.85 10.56 2.27
N PHE A 32 3.33 9.34 2.18
CA PHE A 32 1.90 9.05 2.18
C PHE A 32 1.23 9.55 3.46
N ASN A 33 1.86 9.36 4.62
CA ASN A 33 1.34 9.83 5.91
C ASN A 33 1.33 11.36 6.01
N LEU A 34 2.36 12.05 5.48
CA LEU A 34 2.38 13.51 5.45
C LEU A 34 1.30 14.07 4.52
N HIS A 35 1.10 13.43 3.36
CA HIS A 35 0.10 13.84 2.39
C HIS A 35 -1.33 13.64 2.90
N LEU A 36 -1.63 12.49 3.51
CA LEU A 36 -2.98 12.13 3.90
C LEU A 36 -3.41 12.76 5.24
N GLY A 37 -2.45 12.99 6.13
CA GLY A 37 -2.69 13.44 7.51
C GLY A 37 -3.16 12.31 8.44
N GLU A 38 -2.84 12.43 9.72
CA GLU A 38 -3.02 11.35 10.71
C GLU A 38 -4.49 10.96 10.90
N ASP A 39 -5.43 11.91 10.87
CA ASP A 39 -6.86 11.61 11.08
C ASP A 39 -7.45 10.75 9.96
N ASN A 40 -7.14 11.08 8.71
CA ASN A 40 -7.55 10.27 7.56
C ASN A 40 -6.81 8.94 7.52
N LEU A 41 -5.54 8.93 7.93
CA LEU A 41 -4.77 7.70 8.00
C LEU A 41 -5.36 6.71 9.01
N LYS A 42 -5.70 7.17 10.22
CA LYS A 42 -6.40 6.35 11.22
C LYS A 42 -7.73 5.83 10.70
N ARG A 43 -8.53 6.68 10.01
CA ARG A 43 -9.80 6.24 9.38
C ARG A 43 -9.55 5.08 8.41
N LEU A 44 -8.59 5.24 7.51
CA LEU A 44 -8.24 4.22 6.51
C LEU A 44 -7.76 2.92 7.15
N VAL A 45 -6.84 3.01 8.12
CA VAL A 45 -6.30 1.84 8.82
C VAL A 45 -7.39 1.12 9.59
N ASN A 46 -8.23 1.82 10.36
CA ASN A 46 -9.32 1.23 11.13
C ASN A 46 -10.32 0.53 10.23
N PHE A 47 -10.72 1.16 9.11
CA PHE A 47 -11.60 0.53 8.13
C PHE A 47 -11.00 -0.76 7.59
N CYS A 48 -9.73 -0.72 7.17
CA CYS A 48 -9.04 -1.91 6.65
C CYS A 48 -8.96 -3.02 7.68
N LEU A 49 -8.62 -2.71 8.93
CA LEU A 49 -8.50 -3.70 10.00
C LEU A 49 -9.84 -4.34 10.34
N HIS A 50 -10.91 -3.56 10.49
CA HIS A 50 -12.26 -4.11 10.73
C HIS A 50 -12.71 -4.98 9.56
N TYR A 51 -12.57 -4.49 8.32
CA TYR A 51 -12.97 -5.26 7.13
C TYR A 51 -12.22 -6.60 7.05
N ILE A 52 -10.89 -6.59 7.29
CA ILE A 52 -10.08 -7.81 7.26
C ILE A 52 -10.42 -8.74 8.42
N ALA A 53 -10.75 -8.22 9.61
CA ALA A 53 -11.17 -9.03 10.74
C ALA A 53 -12.44 -9.84 10.40
N ASP A 54 -13.41 -9.21 9.72
CA ASP A 54 -14.69 -9.82 9.38
C ASP A 54 -14.68 -10.69 8.11
N LEU A 55 -13.60 -10.63 7.30
CA LEU A 55 -13.47 -11.47 6.11
C LEU A 55 -13.47 -12.97 6.45
N ASP A 56 -14.38 -13.73 5.87
CA ASP A 56 -14.35 -15.20 5.94
C ASP A 56 -13.52 -15.75 4.77
N ILE A 57 -12.23 -15.93 5.02
CA ILE A 57 -11.28 -16.49 4.03
C ILE A 57 -10.56 -17.69 4.63
N PRO A 58 -10.13 -18.67 3.81
CA PRO A 58 -9.61 -19.95 4.32
C PRO A 58 -8.40 -19.81 5.26
N ILE A 59 -7.55 -18.81 5.02
CA ILE A 59 -6.30 -18.60 5.73
C ILE A 59 -6.10 -17.11 6.01
N LYS A 60 -5.77 -16.79 7.27
CA LYS A 60 -5.24 -15.49 7.69
C LYS A 60 -3.88 -15.67 8.38
N ARG A 61 -2.96 -14.74 8.15
CA ARG A 61 -1.62 -14.70 8.75
C ARG A 61 -1.41 -13.35 9.43
N GLY A 62 -0.37 -12.60 9.04
CA GLY A 62 -0.03 -11.30 9.62
C GLY A 62 0.57 -10.38 8.57
N THR A 63 0.81 -9.12 8.96
CA THR A 63 1.20 -8.03 8.04
C THR A 63 0.10 -7.80 7.00
N PHE A 64 -1.10 -7.50 7.50
CA PHE A 64 -2.28 -7.17 6.68
C PHE A 64 -2.21 -5.78 6.07
N ILE A 65 -1.53 -4.86 6.75
CA ILE A 65 -1.29 -3.49 6.32
C ILE A 65 0.21 -3.24 6.44
N GLU A 66 0.85 -2.92 5.32
CA GLU A 66 2.28 -2.58 5.25
C GLU A 66 2.41 -1.14 4.74
N PHE A 67 3.03 -0.29 5.55
CA PHE A 67 3.35 1.07 5.18
C PHE A 67 4.58 1.13 4.30
N ARG A 68 4.45 1.85 3.19
CA ARG A 68 5.57 2.27 2.34
C ARG A 68 5.55 3.78 2.25
N ASN A 69 6.67 4.37 1.87
CA ASN A 69 6.79 5.83 1.89
C ASN A 69 5.78 6.51 0.94
N GLY A 70 5.46 5.92 -0.22
CA GLY A 70 4.45 6.47 -1.15
C GLY A 70 3.06 5.81 -1.15
N MET A 71 2.85 4.74 -0.39
CA MET A 71 1.59 3.99 -0.44
C MET A 71 1.41 3.07 0.78
N ILE A 72 0.20 2.55 0.94
CA ILE A 72 -0.08 1.45 1.85
C ILE A 72 -0.38 0.20 1.03
N ASN A 73 0.25 -0.91 1.38
CA ASN A 73 -0.11 -2.22 0.85
C ASN A 73 -1.07 -2.91 1.82
N VAL A 74 -2.25 -3.28 1.33
CA VAL A 74 -3.25 -4.04 2.10
C VAL A 74 -3.34 -5.45 1.54
N CYS A 75 -3.21 -6.46 2.39
CA CYS A 75 -3.15 -7.87 2.01
C CYS A 75 -4.12 -8.68 2.89
N PRO A 76 -5.29 -9.13 2.38
CA PRO A 76 -6.29 -9.84 3.19
C PRO A 76 -5.79 -11.11 3.89
N ILE A 77 -5.03 -11.95 3.19
CA ILE A 77 -4.37 -13.13 3.79
C ILE A 77 -3.22 -12.75 4.73
N GLY A 78 -2.61 -11.57 4.53
CA GLY A 78 -1.41 -11.10 5.23
C GLY A 78 -0.11 -11.49 4.52
N ARG A 79 0.85 -10.57 4.44
CA ARG A 79 2.13 -10.77 3.71
C ARG A 79 3.06 -11.82 4.34
N ASN A 80 2.80 -12.22 5.59
CA ASN A 80 3.57 -13.28 6.26
C ASN A 80 3.12 -14.69 5.87
N CYS A 81 2.24 -14.85 4.88
CA CYS A 81 1.88 -16.17 4.36
C CYS A 81 3.05 -16.83 3.61
N SER A 82 3.03 -18.16 3.58
CA SER A 82 3.97 -18.92 2.76
C SER A 82 3.62 -18.83 1.28
N LYS A 83 4.58 -19.17 0.40
CA LYS A 83 4.35 -19.18 -1.05
C LYS A 83 3.14 -20.06 -1.44
N PRO A 84 3.02 -21.31 -0.95
CA PRO A 84 1.83 -22.14 -1.24
C PRO A 84 0.52 -21.53 -0.75
N GLU A 85 0.51 -20.92 0.44
CA GLU A 85 -0.69 -20.23 0.97
C GLU A 85 -1.09 -19.04 0.09
N ARG A 86 -0.10 -18.30 -0.43
CA ARG A 86 -0.33 -17.18 -1.34
C ARG A 86 -0.89 -17.65 -2.67
N ASP A 87 -0.36 -18.75 -3.22
CA ASP A 87 -0.86 -19.36 -4.45
C ASP A 87 -2.31 -19.81 -4.28
N GLN A 88 -2.63 -20.46 -3.15
CA GLN A 88 -4.00 -20.88 -2.82
C GLN A 88 -4.95 -19.70 -2.66
N PHE A 89 -4.51 -18.62 -2.01
CA PHE A 89 -5.31 -17.41 -1.87
C PHE A 89 -5.57 -16.73 -3.21
N GLU A 90 -4.60 -16.72 -4.13
CA GLU A 90 -4.81 -16.17 -5.46
C GLU A 90 -5.87 -16.94 -6.24
N GLU A 91 -5.81 -18.28 -6.25
CA GLU A 91 -6.84 -19.09 -6.91
C GLU A 91 -8.22 -18.93 -6.27
N TYR A 92 -8.27 -18.85 -4.94
CA TYR A 92 -9.51 -18.56 -4.21
C TYR A 92 -10.07 -17.18 -4.56
N ASP A 93 -9.23 -16.14 -4.55
CA ASP A 93 -9.62 -14.76 -4.82
C ASP A 93 -10.13 -14.53 -6.25
N LYS A 94 -9.66 -15.30 -7.24
CA LYS A 94 -10.18 -15.24 -8.61
C LYS A 94 -11.68 -15.55 -8.70
N THR A 95 -12.19 -16.40 -7.79
CA THR A 95 -13.60 -16.80 -7.78
C THR A 95 -14.40 -16.06 -6.71
N ALA A 96 -13.84 -15.87 -5.52
CA ALA A 96 -14.48 -15.19 -4.40
C ALA A 96 -14.42 -13.66 -4.51
N LEU A 97 -13.58 -13.10 -5.38
CA LEU A 97 -13.43 -11.67 -5.66
C LEU A 97 -13.17 -10.82 -4.39
N VAL A 98 -12.42 -11.36 -3.43
CA VAL A 98 -12.19 -10.74 -2.12
C VAL A 98 -11.53 -9.37 -2.28
N ARG A 99 -10.42 -9.30 -3.02
CA ARG A 99 -9.66 -8.06 -3.24
C ARG A 99 -10.46 -7.04 -4.05
N GLN A 100 -11.19 -7.49 -5.07
CA GLN A 100 -12.03 -6.61 -5.88
C GLN A 100 -13.12 -5.97 -5.04
N THR A 101 -13.90 -6.79 -4.33
CA THR A 101 -14.99 -6.31 -3.46
C THR A 101 -14.45 -5.35 -2.39
N PHE A 102 -13.29 -5.66 -1.81
CA PHE A 102 -12.67 -4.80 -0.82
C PHE A 102 -12.24 -3.45 -1.42
N VAL A 103 -11.63 -3.43 -2.61
CA VAL A 103 -11.27 -2.19 -3.31
C VAL A 103 -12.50 -1.35 -3.64
N GLU A 104 -13.60 -1.97 -4.07
CA GLU A 104 -14.86 -1.25 -4.33
C GLU A 104 -15.39 -0.58 -3.05
N LYS A 105 -15.36 -1.26 -1.91
CA LYS A 105 -15.74 -0.70 -0.61
C LYS A 105 -14.81 0.44 -0.18
N LEU A 106 -13.51 0.30 -0.38
CA LEU A 106 -12.54 1.38 -0.10
C LEU A 106 -12.79 2.61 -0.97
N ARG A 107 -13.09 2.43 -2.26
CA ARG A 107 -13.42 3.54 -3.18
C ARG A 107 -14.68 4.29 -2.75
N GLN A 108 -15.68 3.56 -2.24
CA GLN A 108 -16.92 4.16 -1.75
C GLN A 108 -16.69 4.93 -0.45
N GLU A 109 -16.02 4.32 0.53
CA GLU A 109 -15.80 4.90 1.86
C GLU A 109 -14.86 6.11 1.83
N PHE A 110 -13.85 6.09 0.96
CA PHE A 110 -12.79 7.11 0.90
C PHE A 110 -12.82 7.94 -0.39
N ALA A 111 -14.01 8.11 -0.97
CA ALA A 111 -14.21 8.93 -2.16
C ALA A 111 -13.77 10.40 -1.96
N ASP A 112 -13.78 10.88 -0.71
CA ASP A 112 -13.31 12.20 -0.29
C ASP A 112 -11.78 12.37 -0.36
N LEU A 113 -11.02 11.27 -0.31
CA LEU A 113 -9.56 11.30 -0.16
C LEU A 113 -8.79 11.22 -1.49
N ASN A 114 -9.48 11.12 -2.63
CA ASN A 114 -8.87 11.01 -3.97
C ASN A 114 -7.77 9.93 -4.08
N LEU A 115 -7.94 8.82 -3.36
CA LEU A 115 -6.97 7.72 -3.35
C LEU A 115 -7.09 6.85 -4.62
N CYS A 116 -5.94 6.44 -5.15
CA CYS A 116 -5.86 5.43 -6.20
C CYS A 116 -5.67 4.05 -5.59
N PHE A 117 -6.58 3.13 -5.92
CA PHE A 117 -6.50 1.73 -5.51
C PHE A 117 -6.10 0.86 -6.72
N SER A 118 -5.10 0.00 -6.52
CA SER A 118 -4.63 -0.96 -7.52
C SER A 118 -4.57 -2.35 -6.90
N ILE A 119 -5.14 -3.33 -7.58
CA ILE A 119 -5.02 -4.73 -7.20
C ILE A 119 -3.71 -5.24 -7.79
N GLY A 120 -2.73 -5.47 -6.92
CA GLY A 120 -1.44 -6.02 -7.31
C GLY A 120 -1.53 -7.48 -7.75
N GLY A 121 -0.51 -7.92 -8.48
CA GLY A 121 -0.28 -9.32 -8.81
C GLY A 121 0.23 -10.13 -7.61
N GLN A 122 0.77 -11.30 -7.95
CA GLN A 122 1.35 -12.23 -6.99
C GLN A 122 2.72 -11.81 -6.43
#